data_AF-A0A951DGC6-F1
#
_entry.id   AF-A0A951DGC6-F1
#
_cell.length_a   1.000
_cell.length_b   1.000
_cell.length_c   1.000
_cell.angle_alpha   90.00
_cell.angle_beta   90.00
_cell.angle_gamma   90.00
#
_symmetry.space_group_name_H-M   'P 1'
#
loop_
_entity.id
_entity.type
_entity.pdbx_description
1 polymer ?
#
loop_
_entity_poly.entity_id
_entity_poly.type
_entity_poly.pdbx_seq_one_letter_code
_entity_poly.pdbx_strand_id
1 'polypeptide(L)'
;MKRILAFVLGLGGLLSAAVVHANPPGPLADWGQSPQAYFMTSAERMQWAGISTSAEAETFVDDFVASRGGTAWLAEVEKRTAIADKYLSFGKVKGSQTIGGKMLVLFGAPDSVEITDRKVTTKRVNKPMVDPNNVGGTSGGLGPAEDGSRAATTTPGSTFRDFTFTFFRKSVPGLQREELITGVTVDLVNGKMALKDKKQQADLDAIFESVAAASVVKK
;
A
#
# COMPACT_ATOMS: atom_id res chain seq x y z
N MET A 1 8.98 -55.58 25.42
CA MET A 1 8.73 -54.32 26.16
C MET A 1 9.43 -53.20 25.41
N LYS A 2 8.66 -52.20 24.95
CA LYS A 2 9.05 -51.12 24.03
C LYS A 2 9.48 -49.89 24.83
N ARG A 3 10.70 -49.38 24.62
CA ARG A 3 11.07 -47.98 24.88
C ARG A 3 12.14 -47.57 23.88
N ILE A 4 11.74 -46.88 22.81
CA ILE A 4 12.66 -46.12 21.96
C ILE A 4 12.21 -44.66 22.08
N LEU A 5 13.04 -43.89 22.78
CA LEU A 5 13.06 -42.43 22.78
C LEU A 5 13.43 -41.99 21.36
N ALA A 6 12.58 -41.21 20.70
CA ALA A 6 12.96 -40.46 19.50
C ALA A 6 12.95 -38.97 19.84
N PHE A 7 14.14 -38.39 19.79
CA PHE A 7 14.44 -36.97 19.98
C PHE A 7 13.83 -36.15 18.83
N VAL A 8 13.07 -35.10 19.16
CA VAL A 8 12.61 -34.07 18.22
C VAL A 8 13.60 -32.89 18.31
N LEU A 9 14.36 -32.69 17.24
CA LEU A 9 15.23 -31.53 16.94
C LEU A 9 15.12 -31.35 15.42
N GLY A 10 14.84 -30.19 14.83
CA GLY A 10 14.58 -28.87 15.36
C GLY A 10 14.00 -27.99 14.26
N LEU A 11 13.25 -26.98 14.69
CA LEU A 11 12.92 -25.78 13.93
C LEU A 11 14.19 -25.08 13.43
N GLY A 12 14.17 -24.54 12.22
CA GLY A 12 15.09 -23.44 11.87
C GLY A 12 15.37 -23.28 10.39
N GLY A 13 14.76 -22.25 9.77
CA GLY A 13 15.24 -21.72 8.49
C GLY A 13 14.14 -21.36 7.50
N LEU A 14 13.22 -20.45 7.86
CA LEU A 14 12.40 -19.76 6.86
C LEU A 14 13.27 -18.65 6.23
N LEU A 15 14.04 -19.03 5.21
CA LEU A 15 14.65 -18.08 4.28
C LEU A 15 13.50 -17.41 3.52
N SER A 16 13.28 -16.11 3.77
CA SER A 16 12.44 -15.28 2.92
C SER A 16 13.11 -15.16 1.55
N ALA A 17 12.77 -16.06 0.62
CA ALA A 17 13.08 -15.88 -0.78
C ALA A 17 12.35 -14.63 -1.27
N ALA A 18 13.09 -13.64 -1.77
CA ALA A 18 12.51 -12.61 -2.60
C ALA A 18 11.95 -13.32 -3.84
N VAL A 19 10.63 -13.53 -3.87
CA VAL A 19 9.94 -14.08 -5.04
C VAL A 19 10.08 -13.04 -6.15
N VAL A 20 11.03 -13.28 -7.04
CA VAL A 20 11.06 -12.64 -8.36
C VAL A 20 9.76 -13.09 -9.02
N HIS A 21 8.81 -12.18 -9.16
CA HIS A 21 7.56 -12.45 -9.84
C HIS A 21 7.90 -12.61 -11.33
N ALA A 22 8.04 -13.85 -11.80
CA ALA A 22 8.12 -14.12 -13.22
C ALA A 22 6.76 -13.78 -13.83
N ASN A 23 6.74 -12.82 -14.75
CA ASN A 23 5.56 -12.54 -15.55
C ASN A 23 5.54 -13.49 -16.75
N PRO A 24 4.37 -14.01 -17.14
CA PRO A 24 4.28 -14.89 -18.29
C PRO A 24 4.70 -14.15 -19.57
N PRO A 25 5.31 -14.84 -20.55
CA PRO A 25 5.71 -14.21 -21.80
C PRO A 25 4.50 -13.82 -22.65
N GLY A 26 4.63 -12.73 -23.42
CA GLY A 26 3.65 -12.30 -24.42
C GLY A 26 2.77 -11.12 -23.98
N PRO A 27 1.58 -10.94 -24.58
CA PRO A 27 0.76 -9.73 -24.39
C PRO A 27 0.23 -9.56 -22.97
N LEU A 28 0.21 -10.64 -22.17
CA LEU A 28 -0.24 -10.63 -20.79
C LEU A 28 0.88 -10.45 -19.77
N ALA A 29 2.12 -10.19 -20.19
CA ALA A 29 3.26 -10.03 -19.29
C ALA A 29 3.00 -8.99 -18.19
N ASP A 30 2.40 -7.86 -18.53
CA ASP A 30 2.12 -6.79 -17.57
C ASP A 30 0.75 -6.91 -16.88
N TRP A 31 -0.01 -7.98 -17.18
CA TRP A 31 -1.36 -8.16 -16.62
C TRP A 31 -1.35 -8.22 -15.10
N GLY A 32 -0.32 -8.80 -14.48
CA GLY A 32 -0.16 -8.83 -13.03
C GLY A 32 -0.02 -7.44 -12.36
N GLN A 33 0.26 -6.39 -13.13
CA GLN A 33 0.32 -5.00 -12.67
C GLN A 33 -0.94 -4.20 -13.02
N SER A 34 -1.90 -4.82 -13.71
CA SER A 34 -3.13 -4.19 -14.14
C SER A 34 -4.08 -3.91 -12.95
N PRO A 35 -5.03 -2.98 -13.09
CA PRO A 35 -6.06 -2.74 -12.07
C PRO A 35 -6.93 -3.98 -11.78
N GLN A 36 -7.15 -4.84 -12.78
CA GLN A 36 -7.86 -6.12 -12.61
C GLN A 36 -7.12 -7.04 -11.63
N ALA A 37 -5.79 -7.09 -11.76
CA ALA A 37 -4.92 -7.91 -10.91
C ALA A 37 -4.92 -7.48 -9.43
N TYR A 38 -5.41 -6.28 -9.08
CA TYR A 38 -5.55 -5.87 -7.67
C TYR A 38 -6.53 -6.77 -6.90
N PHE A 39 -7.45 -7.42 -7.60
CA PHE A 39 -8.41 -8.35 -7.03
C PHE A 39 -7.90 -9.79 -6.94
N MET A 40 -6.64 -10.06 -7.33
CA MET A 40 -6.03 -11.36 -7.06
C MET A 40 -5.82 -11.53 -5.56
N THR A 41 -6.23 -12.68 -5.05
CA THR A 41 -5.82 -13.22 -3.75
C THR A 41 -4.33 -13.58 -3.77
N SER A 42 -3.73 -13.78 -2.61
CA SER A 42 -2.36 -14.25 -2.49
C SER A 42 -2.15 -15.61 -3.18
N ALA A 43 -3.15 -16.50 -3.14
CA ALA A 43 -3.09 -17.79 -3.82
C ALA A 43 -3.06 -17.61 -5.34
N GLU A 44 -3.95 -16.78 -5.87
CA GLU A 44 -4.00 -16.45 -7.31
C GLU A 44 -2.73 -15.75 -7.79
N ARG A 45 -2.13 -14.85 -6.97
CA ARG A 45 -0.83 -14.23 -7.31
C ARG A 45 0.30 -15.25 -7.40
N MET A 46 0.33 -16.24 -6.50
CA MET A 46 1.31 -17.33 -6.56
C MET A 46 1.09 -18.20 -7.80
N GLN A 47 -0.18 -18.49 -8.14
CA GLN A 47 -0.52 -19.21 -9.36
C GLN A 47 -0.05 -18.45 -10.60
N TRP A 48 -0.37 -17.14 -10.69
CA TRP A 48 0.05 -16.27 -11.78
C TRP A 48 1.57 -16.26 -11.96
N ALA A 49 2.34 -16.14 -10.87
CA ALA A 49 3.80 -16.15 -10.90
C ALA A 49 4.41 -17.48 -11.35
N GLY A 50 3.65 -18.58 -11.30
CA GLY A 50 4.07 -19.91 -11.77
C GLY A 50 3.77 -20.17 -13.25
N ILE A 51 2.98 -19.31 -13.90
CA ILE A 51 2.58 -19.50 -15.30
C ILE A 51 3.76 -19.22 -16.22
N SER A 52 4.07 -20.18 -17.09
CA SER A 52 5.24 -20.11 -17.98
C SER A 52 4.86 -19.96 -19.45
N THR A 53 3.59 -20.16 -19.80
CA THR A 53 3.11 -20.10 -21.18
C THR A 53 1.98 -19.09 -21.36
N SER A 54 1.86 -18.52 -22.57
CA SER A 54 0.80 -17.56 -22.86
C SER A 54 -0.59 -18.19 -22.82
N ALA A 55 -0.74 -19.47 -23.21
CA ALA A 55 -2.01 -20.19 -23.18
C ALA A 55 -2.53 -20.42 -21.74
N GLU A 56 -1.63 -20.77 -20.81
CA GLU A 56 -1.96 -20.85 -19.38
C GLU A 56 -2.34 -19.47 -18.82
N ALA A 57 -1.66 -18.40 -19.27
CA ALA A 57 -1.97 -17.04 -18.83
C ALA A 57 -3.36 -16.60 -19.30
N GLU A 58 -3.72 -16.88 -20.56
CA GLU A 58 -5.05 -16.61 -21.11
C GLU A 58 -6.14 -17.38 -20.34
N THR A 59 -5.94 -18.68 -20.13
CA THR A 59 -6.86 -19.52 -19.36
C THR A 59 -7.07 -18.97 -17.95
N PHE A 60 -5.98 -18.60 -17.27
CA PHE A 60 -6.05 -18.01 -15.94
C PHE A 60 -6.87 -16.72 -15.92
N VAL A 61 -6.62 -15.80 -16.86
CA VAL A 61 -7.34 -14.51 -16.92
C VAL A 61 -8.82 -14.72 -17.20
N ASP A 62 -9.16 -15.64 -18.12
CA ASP A 62 -10.55 -15.95 -18.45
C ASP A 62 -11.30 -16.53 -17.25
N ASP A 63 -10.72 -17.51 -16.55
CA ASP A 63 -11.28 -18.08 -15.33
C ASP A 63 -11.39 -17.05 -14.20
N PHE A 64 -10.37 -16.21 -14.05
CA PHE A 64 -10.31 -15.15 -13.06
C PHE A 64 -11.44 -14.13 -13.26
N VAL A 65 -11.69 -13.71 -14.50
CA VAL A 65 -12.76 -12.78 -14.87
C VAL A 65 -14.13 -13.45 -14.71
N ALA A 66 -14.27 -14.70 -15.16
CA ALA A 66 -15.52 -15.44 -15.08
C ALA A 66 -15.97 -15.65 -13.62
N SER A 67 -15.03 -15.93 -12.71
CA SER A 67 -15.33 -16.10 -11.28
C SER A 67 -15.77 -14.83 -10.56
N ARG A 68 -15.51 -13.64 -11.13
CA ARG A 68 -15.84 -12.33 -10.53
C ARG A 68 -17.07 -11.65 -11.13
N GLY A 69 -17.79 -12.33 -12.02
CA GLY A 69 -19.00 -11.80 -12.66
C GLY A 69 -18.80 -11.37 -14.12
N GLY A 70 -17.67 -11.76 -14.74
CA GLY A 70 -17.47 -11.62 -16.18
C GLY A 70 -17.34 -10.16 -16.64
N THR A 71 -17.97 -9.86 -17.77
CA THR A 71 -17.87 -8.56 -18.45
C THR A 71 -18.43 -7.40 -17.63
N ALA A 72 -19.47 -7.62 -16.82
CA ALA A 72 -20.05 -6.59 -15.96
C ALA A 72 -19.05 -6.13 -14.88
N TRP A 73 -18.32 -7.08 -14.29
CA TRP A 73 -17.27 -6.77 -13.33
C TRP A 73 -16.10 -6.03 -13.98
N LEU A 74 -15.65 -6.47 -15.17
CA LEU A 74 -14.60 -5.77 -15.92
C LEU A 74 -14.98 -4.32 -16.21
N ALA A 75 -16.21 -4.07 -16.68
CA ALA A 75 -16.67 -2.72 -16.99
C ALA A 75 -16.66 -1.80 -15.75
N GLU A 76 -17.00 -2.34 -14.58
CA GLU A 76 -16.94 -1.58 -13.32
C GLU A 76 -15.49 -1.29 -12.90
N VAL A 77 -14.58 -2.26 -13.02
CA VAL A 77 -13.15 -2.06 -12.75
C VAL A 77 -12.54 -1.02 -13.70
N GLU A 78 -12.87 -1.07 -14.99
CA GLU A 78 -12.42 -0.08 -15.98
C GLU A 78 -12.95 1.31 -15.68
N LYS A 79 -14.23 1.43 -15.30
CA LYS A 79 -14.83 2.70 -14.90
C LYS A 79 -14.10 3.29 -13.69
N ARG A 80 -13.82 2.50 -12.66
CA ARG A 80 -13.07 2.98 -11.48
C ARG A 80 -11.63 3.34 -11.83
N THR A 81 -11.00 2.56 -12.70
CA THR A 81 -9.65 2.83 -13.22
C THR A 81 -9.62 4.18 -13.94
N ALA A 82 -10.60 4.46 -14.81
CA ALA A 82 -10.68 5.72 -15.53
C ALA A 82 -10.90 6.92 -14.57
N ILE A 83 -11.72 6.75 -13.53
CA ILE A 83 -11.90 7.77 -12.49
C ILE A 83 -10.58 7.99 -11.74
N ALA A 84 -9.88 6.92 -11.33
CA ALA A 84 -8.59 7.02 -10.67
C ALA A 84 -7.57 7.75 -11.54
N ASP A 85 -7.42 7.34 -12.80
CA ASP A 85 -6.50 7.98 -13.76
C ASP A 85 -6.86 9.44 -14.02
N LYS A 86 -8.13 9.81 -13.97
CA LYS A 86 -8.56 11.20 -14.17
C LYS A 86 -8.25 12.11 -12.99
N TYR A 87 -8.48 11.64 -11.76
CA TYR A 87 -8.46 12.51 -10.57
C TYR A 87 -7.27 12.30 -9.64
N LEU A 88 -6.63 11.13 -9.72
CA LEU A 88 -5.58 10.71 -8.80
C LEU A 88 -4.25 10.48 -9.53
N SER A 89 -4.11 10.92 -10.78
CA SER A 89 -2.81 10.91 -11.48
C SER A 89 -1.90 12.00 -10.95
N PHE A 90 -0.61 11.68 -10.76
CA PHE A 90 0.40 12.63 -10.31
C PHE A 90 1.69 12.48 -11.11
N GLY A 91 2.14 13.59 -11.70
CA GLY A 91 3.30 13.60 -12.58
C GLY A 91 3.11 12.65 -13.75
N LYS A 92 3.95 11.61 -13.84
CA LYS A 92 3.91 10.58 -14.88
C LYS A 92 3.23 9.29 -14.44
N VAL A 93 2.79 9.19 -13.19
CA VAL A 93 2.17 7.99 -12.63
C VAL A 93 0.67 8.07 -12.85
N LYS A 94 0.12 7.04 -13.52
CA LYS A 94 -1.32 6.89 -13.70
C LYS A 94 -2.01 6.75 -12.35
N GLY A 95 -3.15 7.42 -12.18
CA GLY A 95 -3.86 7.44 -10.91
C GLY A 95 -4.23 6.05 -10.40
N SER A 96 -4.64 5.14 -11.27
CA SER A 96 -4.91 3.72 -10.93
C SER A 96 -3.72 2.99 -10.31
N GLN A 97 -2.48 3.38 -10.64
CA GLN A 97 -1.25 2.82 -10.09
C GLN A 97 -0.81 3.49 -8.78
N THR A 98 -1.50 4.55 -8.36
CA THR A 98 -1.26 5.19 -7.07
C THR A 98 -1.94 4.43 -5.94
N ILE A 99 -1.49 4.65 -4.70
CA ILE A 99 -2.11 4.05 -3.52
C ILE A 99 -3.59 4.45 -3.43
N GLY A 100 -3.90 5.74 -3.62
CA GLY A 100 -5.28 6.24 -3.61
C GLY A 100 -6.13 5.67 -4.74
N GLY A 101 -5.57 5.52 -5.95
CA GLY A 101 -6.29 4.91 -7.06
C GLY A 101 -6.51 3.41 -6.89
N LYS A 102 -5.55 2.68 -6.34
CA LYS A 102 -5.73 1.27 -5.96
C LYS A 102 -6.89 1.11 -4.97
N MET A 103 -6.97 1.98 -3.96
CA MET A 103 -8.09 2.02 -3.03
C MET A 103 -9.42 2.31 -3.75
N LEU A 104 -9.44 3.30 -4.65
CA LEU A 104 -10.63 3.61 -5.43
C LEU A 104 -11.11 2.44 -6.30
N VAL A 105 -10.17 1.73 -6.93
CA VAL A 105 -10.48 0.56 -7.77
C VAL A 105 -11.08 -0.57 -6.91
N LEU A 106 -10.44 -0.90 -5.79
CA LEU A 106 -10.86 -2.00 -4.92
C LEU A 106 -12.14 -1.70 -4.14
N PHE A 107 -12.21 -0.54 -3.51
CA PHE A 107 -13.27 -0.18 -2.57
C PHE A 107 -14.39 0.64 -3.21
N GLY A 108 -14.15 1.22 -4.40
CA GLY A 108 -15.06 2.18 -5.00
C GLY A 108 -14.84 3.59 -4.46
N ALA A 109 -15.84 4.45 -4.63
CA ALA A 109 -15.77 5.83 -4.18
C ALA A 109 -15.67 5.90 -2.64
N PRO A 110 -14.72 6.69 -2.09
CA PRO A 110 -14.67 6.94 -0.65
C PRO A 110 -15.91 7.70 -0.18
N ASP A 111 -16.30 7.49 1.08
CA ASP A 111 -17.40 8.22 1.71
C ASP A 111 -17.03 9.69 1.97
N SER A 112 -15.74 9.97 2.23
CA SER A 112 -15.20 11.32 2.34
C SER A 112 -13.73 11.39 1.92
N VAL A 113 -13.32 12.53 1.36
CA VAL A 113 -11.94 12.85 1.02
C VAL A 113 -11.60 14.22 1.59
N GLU A 114 -10.63 14.26 2.49
CA GLU A 114 -10.01 15.51 2.94
C GLU A 114 -8.69 15.73 2.22
N ILE A 115 -8.44 16.95 1.77
CA ILE A 115 -7.22 17.33 1.06
C ILE A 115 -6.56 18.48 1.81
N THR A 116 -5.30 18.31 2.20
CA THR A 116 -4.53 19.34 2.90
C THR A 116 -3.20 19.56 2.21
N ASP A 117 -2.94 20.79 1.76
CA ASP A 117 -1.64 21.19 1.24
C ASP A 117 -0.74 21.69 2.37
N ARG A 118 0.46 21.12 2.50
CA ARG A 118 1.47 21.53 3.48
C ARG A 118 2.77 21.94 2.79
N LYS A 119 3.26 23.13 3.11
CA LYS A 119 4.60 23.60 2.68
C LYS A 119 5.57 23.43 3.84
N VAL A 120 6.67 22.72 3.61
CA VAL A 120 7.74 22.62 4.61
C VAL A 120 8.65 23.84 4.44
N THR A 121 8.35 24.88 5.20
CA THR A 121 9.28 26.00 5.40
C THR A 121 10.23 25.59 6.51
N THR A 122 11.50 25.36 6.20
CA THR A 122 12.51 25.24 7.24
C THR A 122 12.63 26.59 7.92
N LYS A 123 11.91 26.82 9.03
CA LYS A 123 12.37 27.78 10.01
C LYS A 123 13.66 27.18 10.57
N ARG A 124 14.81 27.61 10.04
CA ARG A 124 16.08 27.46 10.77
C ARG A 124 15.83 28.12 12.12
N VAL A 125 15.63 27.31 13.16
CA VAL A 125 15.86 27.79 14.52
C VAL A 125 17.36 28.04 14.55
N ASN A 126 17.76 29.30 14.30
CA ASN A 126 19.06 29.77 14.76
C ASN A 126 19.03 29.53 16.27
N LYS A 127 19.59 28.41 16.73
CA LYS A 127 20.09 28.37 18.10
C LYS A 127 21.10 29.52 18.17
N PRO A 128 20.95 30.49 19.09
CA PRO A 128 22.01 31.45 19.29
C PRO A 128 23.28 30.66 19.55
N MET A 129 24.30 30.93 18.74
CA MET A 129 25.62 30.34 18.89
C MET A 129 26.07 30.64 20.31
N VAL A 130 26.22 29.60 21.13
CA VAL A 130 26.78 29.74 22.47
C VAL A 130 28.20 30.24 22.30
N ASP A 131 28.46 31.41 22.87
CA ASP A 131 29.77 32.05 22.94
C ASP A 131 30.79 31.08 23.58
N PRO A 132 31.92 30.78 22.93
CA PRO A 132 32.91 29.85 23.46
C PRO A 132 33.68 30.36 24.71
N ASN A 133 33.41 31.57 25.21
CA ASN A 133 34.16 32.16 26.34
C ASN A 133 33.53 32.01 27.72
N ASN A 134 32.39 31.33 27.91
CA ASN A 134 31.79 31.18 29.24
C ASN A 134 32.02 29.79 29.85
N VAL A 135 33.22 29.61 30.43
CA VAL A 135 33.55 28.51 31.33
C VAL A 135 33.07 28.88 32.73
N GLY A 136 31.96 28.30 33.19
CA GLY A 136 31.56 28.41 34.60
C GLY A 136 30.16 27.90 34.93
N GLY A 137 30.09 26.82 35.73
CA GLY A 137 29.03 26.64 36.73
C GLY A 137 27.90 25.64 36.43
N THR A 138 28.08 24.42 36.93
CA THR A 138 27.19 23.72 37.88
C THR A 138 25.65 23.76 37.75
N SER A 139 25.09 22.53 37.69
CA SER A 139 23.81 22.04 38.24
C SER A 139 22.51 22.14 37.44
N GLY A 140 21.86 20.96 37.33
CA GLY A 140 20.41 20.82 37.51
C GLY A 140 19.56 20.80 36.24
N GLY A 141 19.08 19.62 35.84
CA GLY A 141 17.99 19.54 34.86
C GLY A 141 17.80 18.17 34.23
N LEU A 142 17.25 17.22 35.00
CA LEU A 142 16.56 16.05 34.45
C LEU A 142 15.34 16.54 33.65
N GLY A 143 15.38 16.39 32.32
CA GLY A 143 14.24 16.55 31.42
C GLY A 143 14.19 15.33 30.49
N PRO A 144 13.00 14.77 30.20
CA PRO A 144 12.88 13.47 29.57
C PRO A 144 13.37 13.52 28.12
N ALA A 145 14.00 12.42 27.71
CA ALA A 145 14.31 12.14 26.32
C ALA A 145 13.00 11.92 25.55
N GLU A 146 12.42 12.99 25.02
CA GLU A 146 11.31 12.93 24.09
C GLU A 146 11.85 12.69 22.67
N ASP A 147 11.81 11.41 22.32
CA ASP A 147 11.12 10.95 21.11
C ASP A 147 11.69 11.38 19.75
N GLY A 148 12.60 10.56 19.24
CA GLY A 148 12.19 9.59 18.22
C GLY A 148 11.72 10.10 16.84
N SER A 149 11.84 11.38 16.49
CA SER A 149 11.59 11.82 15.12
C SER A 149 12.88 11.87 14.32
N ARG A 150 13.31 10.72 13.78
CA ARG A 150 14.23 10.69 12.64
C ARG A 150 13.65 11.62 11.59
N ALA A 151 14.26 12.80 11.45
CA ALA A 151 14.01 13.70 10.37
C ALA A 151 14.19 12.91 9.07
N ALA A 152 13.06 12.54 8.45
CA ALA A 152 13.06 12.28 7.03
C ALA A 152 13.69 13.51 6.40
N THR A 153 14.78 13.31 5.65
CA THR A 153 15.53 14.34 4.95
C THR A 153 14.56 15.11 4.06
N THR A 154 13.93 16.13 4.63
CA THR A 154 12.84 16.85 3.97
C THR A 154 13.51 18.01 3.28
N THR A 155 13.59 17.94 1.95
CA THR A 155 14.21 18.98 1.14
C THR A 155 13.50 20.31 1.44
N PRO A 156 14.21 21.35 1.89
CA PRO A 156 13.63 22.66 2.09
C PRO A 156 12.93 23.14 0.82
N GLY A 157 11.67 23.60 0.94
CA GLY A 157 10.87 24.00 -0.23
C GLY A 157 9.98 22.91 -0.83
N SER A 158 9.99 21.69 -0.27
CA SER A 158 9.02 20.66 -0.64
C SER A 158 7.58 21.08 -0.26
N THR A 159 6.67 20.89 -1.22
CA THR A 159 5.22 21.03 -1.00
C THR A 159 4.62 19.63 -1.04
N PHE A 160 3.90 19.28 0.01
CA PHE A 160 3.19 18.01 0.12
C PHE A 160 1.69 18.25 0.02
N ARG A 161 0.99 17.31 -0.58
CA ARG A 161 -0.47 17.21 -0.54
C ARG A 161 -0.85 15.94 0.19
N ASP A 162 -1.54 16.09 1.31
CA ASP A 162 -2.08 14.98 2.08
C ASP A 162 -3.53 14.73 1.66
N PHE A 163 -3.84 13.50 1.34
CA PHE A 163 -5.20 13.00 1.11
C PHE A 163 -5.58 12.11 2.29
N THR A 164 -6.72 12.37 2.92
CA THR A 164 -7.31 11.47 3.90
C THR A 164 -8.58 10.88 3.30
N PHE A 165 -8.53 9.60 2.97
CA PHE A 165 -9.68 8.86 2.47
C PHE A 165 -10.40 8.18 3.63
N THR A 166 -11.71 8.36 3.72
CA THR A 166 -12.56 7.68 4.70
C THR A 166 -13.51 6.74 3.99
N PHE A 167 -13.55 5.48 4.43
CA PHE A 167 -14.50 4.47 3.97
C PHE A 167 -15.24 3.89 5.17
N PHE A 168 -16.57 3.86 5.10
CA PHE A 168 -17.38 3.20 6.12
C PHE A 168 -17.50 1.70 5.85
N ARG A 169 -17.80 0.94 6.89
CA ARG A 169 -17.99 -0.52 6.83
C ARG A 169 -18.96 -0.97 5.73
N LYS A 170 -20.02 -0.21 5.50
CA LYS A 170 -21.02 -0.48 4.45
C LYS A 170 -20.43 -0.43 3.02
N SER A 171 -19.33 0.30 2.83
CA SER A 171 -18.71 0.57 1.55
C SER A 171 -17.56 -0.41 1.25
N VAL A 172 -17.02 -1.08 2.28
CA VAL A 172 -15.86 -1.97 2.15
C VAL A 172 -16.22 -3.39 2.61
N PRO A 173 -16.37 -4.34 1.68
CA PRO A 173 -16.60 -5.74 2.02
C PRO A 173 -15.52 -6.30 2.94
N GLY A 174 -15.92 -6.91 4.06
CA GLY A 174 -15.00 -7.54 5.01
C GLY A 174 -14.31 -6.58 6.00
N LEU A 175 -14.66 -5.29 6.01
CA LEU A 175 -14.16 -4.37 7.01
C LEU A 175 -14.70 -4.73 8.41
N GLN A 176 -13.79 -5.01 9.33
CA GLN A 176 -14.11 -5.40 10.73
C GLN A 176 -14.36 -4.19 11.64
N ARG A 177 -13.91 -3.00 11.22
CA ARG A 177 -14.05 -1.72 11.92
C ARG A 177 -15.17 -0.89 11.29
N GLU A 178 -15.69 0.08 12.04
CA GLU A 178 -16.75 0.98 11.56
C GLU A 178 -16.29 1.87 10.40
N GLU A 179 -15.04 2.32 10.44
CA GLU A 179 -14.45 3.14 9.39
C GLU A 179 -12.97 2.79 9.15
N LEU A 180 -12.55 2.93 7.90
CA LEU A 180 -11.17 2.88 7.45
C LEU A 180 -10.76 4.30 7.06
N ILE A 181 -9.84 4.89 7.83
CA ILE A 181 -9.24 6.19 7.53
C ILE A 181 -7.80 5.98 7.08
N THR A 182 -7.50 6.36 5.84
CA THR A 182 -6.17 6.18 5.24
C THR A 182 -5.62 7.51 4.76
N GLY A 183 -4.45 7.90 5.30
CA GLY A 183 -3.71 9.07 4.85
C GLY A 183 -2.70 8.72 3.76
N VAL A 184 -2.72 9.42 2.63
CA VAL A 184 -1.73 9.33 1.56
C VAL A 184 -1.07 10.71 1.40
N THR A 185 0.24 10.77 1.57
CA THR A 185 1.04 11.98 1.33
C THR A 185 1.64 11.89 -0.06
N VAL A 186 1.46 12.94 -0.85
CA VAL A 186 2.07 13.14 -2.16
C VAL A 186 3.10 14.26 -2.07
N ASP A 187 4.34 13.95 -2.43
CA ASP A 187 5.36 14.97 -2.68
C ASP A 187 5.11 15.58 -4.07
N LEU A 188 4.67 16.85 -4.11
CA LEU A 188 4.35 17.53 -5.37
C LEU A 188 5.59 17.88 -6.21
N VAL A 189 6.79 17.81 -5.63
CA VAL A 189 8.05 18.07 -6.35
C VAL A 189 8.52 16.80 -7.04
N ASN A 190 8.50 15.67 -6.33
CA ASN A 190 9.03 14.40 -6.83
C ASN A 190 7.94 13.47 -7.40
N GLY A 191 6.66 13.80 -7.23
CA GLY A 191 5.53 12.95 -7.58
C GLY A 191 5.44 11.67 -6.75
N LYS A 192 6.23 11.54 -5.68
CA LYS A 192 6.30 10.34 -4.87
C LYS A 192 5.12 10.30 -3.89
N MET A 193 4.45 9.17 -3.83
CA MET A 193 3.40 8.91 -2.85
C MET A 193 3.87 7.99 -1.74
N ALA A 194 3.36 8.20 -0.54
CA ALA A 194 3.54 7.31 0.59
C ALA A 194 2.29 7.31 1.47
N LEU A 195 2.04 6.19 2.16
CA LEU A 195 1.12 6.21 3.29
C LEU A 195 1.68 7.09 4.40
N LYS A 196 0.79 7.83 5.05
CA LYS A 196 1.13 8.68 6.20
C LYS A 196 1.61 7.84 7.39
N ASP A 197 1.05 6.65 7.57
CA ASP A 197 1.46 5.69 8.59
C ASP A 197 1.82 4.35 7.95
N LYS A 198 3.06 3.88 8.18
CA LYS A 198 3.52 2.59 7.68
C LYS A 198 2.80 1.40 8.32
N LYS A 199 2.28 1.54 9.55
CA LYS A 199 1.49 0.49 10.19
C LYS A 199 0.19 0.24 9.43
N GLN A 200 -0.37 1.26 8.79
CA GLN A 200 -1.56 1.13 7.96
C GLN A 200 -1.32 0.29 6.69
N GLN A 201 -0.06 0.11 6.25
CA GLN A 201 0.23 -0.71 5.06
C GLN A 201 -0.21 -2.16 5.26
N ALA A 202 0.17 -2.78 6.39
CA ALA A 202 -0.18 -4.16 6.67
C ALA A 202 -1.70 -4.36 6.81
N ASP A 203 -2.37 -3.42 7.48
CA ASP A 203 -3.83 -3.41 7.58
C ASP A 203 -4.51 -3.29 6.20
N LEU A 204 -3.99 -2.41 5.34
CA LEU A 204 -4.51 -2.24 3.98
C LEU A 204 -4.30 -3.49 3.14
N ASP A 205 -3.14 -4.13 3.24
CA ASP A 205 -2.87 -5.36 2.51
C ASP A 205 -3.82 -6.49 2.95
N ALA A 206 -4.11 -6.60 4.25
CA ALA A 206 -5.10 -7.54 4.77
C ALA A 206 -6.52 -7.23 4.28
N ILE A 207 -6.90 -5.95 4.22
CA ILE A 207 -8.21 -5.53 3.70
C ILE A 207 -8.30 -5.78 2.19
N PHE A 208 -7.24 -5.49 1.43
CA PHE A 208 -7.17 -5.78 0.00
C PHE A 208 -7.35 -7.27 -0.26
N GLU A 209 -6.70 -8.12 0.53
CA GLU A 209 -6.89 -9.56 0.46
C GLU A 209 -8.33 -9.99 0.77
N SER A 210 -8.93 -9.40 1.80
CA SER A 210 -10.35 -9.66 2.14
C SER A 210 -11.30 -9.23 1.03
N VAL A 211 -11.07 -8.09 0.39
CA VAL A 211 -11.90 -7.59 -0.72
C VAL A 211 -11.69 -8.43 -1.98
N ALA A 212 -10.45 -8.83 -2.28
CA ALA A 212 -10.15 -9.76 -3.35
C ALA A 212 -10.92 -11.08 -3.17
N ALA A 213 -10.88 -11.67 -1.97
CA ALA A 213 -11.64 -12.87 -1.67
C ALA A 213 -13.17 -12.67 -1.75
N ALA A 214 -13.67 -11.52 -1.30
CA ALA A 214 -15.11 -11.19 -1.35
C ALA A 214 -15.61 -10.90 -2.77
N SER A 215 -14.72 -10.51 -3.70
CA SER A 215 -15.08 -10.23 -5.10
C SER A 215 -15.43 -11.49 -5.90
N VAL A 216 -15.08 -12.67 -5.39
CA VAL A 216 -15.42 -13.94 -6.01
C VAL A 216 -16.92 -14.20 -5.84
N VAL A 217 -17.64 -14.34 -6.97
CA VAL A 217 -19.06 -14.67 -6.97
C VAL A 217 -19.21 -16.13 -6.55
N LYS A 218 -19.84 -16.36 -5.39
CA LYS A 218 -20.22 -17.71 -4.97
C LYS A 218 -21.27 -18.23 -5.94
N LYS A 219 -20.92 -19.27 -6.72
CA LYS A 219 -21.85 -20.02 -7.56
C LYS A 219 -22.78 -20.87 -6.72
#